data_AF-A0A920RMB0-F1
#
_entry.id   AF-A0A920RMB0-F1
#
_cell.length_a   1.000
_cell.length_b   1.000
_cell.length_c   1.000
_cell.angle_alpha   90.00
_cell.angle_beta   90.00
_cell.angle_gamma   90.00
#
_symmetry.space_group_name_H-M   'P 1'
#
loop_
_entity.id
_entity.type
_entity.pdbx_description
1 polymer ?
#
loop_
_entity_poly.entity_id
_entity_poly.type
_entity_poly.pdbx_seq_one_letter_code
_entity_poly.pdbx_strand_id
1 'polypeptide(L)'
;MARFESPTTAMPHFSPIAISLLLVAGLSCPGLGEETASIAISPTRVLLDGPDAVHQLLVTSRSNIGTQSDLTRQATYRSMAPGIVEVSPNGVIHGVSDGAGSVEVKIGKQMKRVAVQVRGAKAPRSYNFERDIVPLMSRFACNASGCHGKAEGQNGFKLSVFGFDPMADYVALTREGRGRRVVPTLPASSLLLTKASGGVPHGGGVRIRRGSGDYRRLHDWIAGGMPFGNDNDPKVVSIELTPGERQVDMKSRHQLRVVATFSDGRTADVTGHAKFQSNNEGLGNVDEFGLVTVGEAPGEVAVMANYMGAVGVFQAMIPSANRLASFPKLPEANFIDTLVHQKLKKLHILPSAGTDDATFLRRVSLDIIGRLPTSEESRKFLEDKNGDRRARLVDRLLKRPEYADYWALKWSDLLRVDRLKLGHEPAYDYYRWIRDRFAENTPIDKFPRKLLTASGPVRENPQAIFYKSIGKPGDRAAVISQVFLGMRIDCAQCHHHPYDRWGQTDYWGMQAFFTQVGFKAGPTGESIRAAGNPQTKHPRTGQLIYAHALETGMPDAHPEGDRRTVLAKWMTGPKNRYFARNIANRVGLICSDGPGRAGRDVRLTNPPSNPELLDALADHLVASRV
;
A
#
# COMPACT_ATOMS: atom_id res chain seq x y z
N MET A 1 32.54 -10.29 -45.31
CA MET A 1 32.39 -10.48 -46.76
C MET A 1 33.38 -11.54 -47.21
N ALA A 2 32.94 -12.79 -47.35
CA ALA A 2 33.48 -13.83 -48.25
C ALA A 2 32.61 -15.09 -48.08
N ARG A 3 32.17 -15.63 -49.21
CA ARG A 3 31.15 -16.68 -49.39
C ARG A 3 31.69 -18.07 -49.03
N PHE A 4 30.80 -19.00 -48.69
CA PHE A 4 30.99 -20.42 -49.01
C PHE A 4 29.65 -21.06 -49.41
N GLU A 5 29.75 -21.89 -50.45
CA GLU A 5 28.70 -22.47 -51.27
C GLU A 5 28.13 -23.78 -50.69
N SER A 6 26.90 -24.09 -51.11
CA SER A 6 26.21 -25.37 -50.94
C SER A 6 26.73 -26.46 -51.89
N PRO A 7 26.47 -27.74 -51.57
CA PRO A 7 26.03 -28.66 -52.62
C PRO A 7 24.80 -29.48 -52.25
N THR A 8 23.92 -29.62 -53.24
CA THR A 8 22.75 -30.50 -53.32
C THR A 8 23.15 -31.89 -53.88
N THR A 9 22.44 -32.94 -53.47
CA THR A 9 22.21 -34.22 -54.20
C THR A 9 21.14 -34.99 -53.41
N ALA A 10 19.90 -35.09 -53.89
CA ALA A 10 19.33 -36.06 -54.85
C ALA A 10 18.51 -37.16 -54.12
N MET A 11 17.19 -37.18 -54.37
CA MET A 11 16.24 -38.21 -53.92
C MET A 11 16.38 -39.50 -54.74
N PRO A 12 15.80 -40.61 -54.22
CA PRO A 12 14.91 -41.38 -55.10
C PRO A 12 13.60 -41.86 -54.45
N HIS A 13 12.53 -41.66 -55.23
CA HIS A 13 11.38 -42.52 -55.54
C HIS A 13 10.59 -43.31 -54.48
N PHE A 14 9.28 -43.00 -54.48
CA PHE A 14 8.15 -43.73 -53.90
C PHE A 14 7.64 -44.88 -54.80
N SER A 15 7.19 -45.98 -54.17
CA SER A 15 6.10 -46.87 -54.61
C SER A 15 5.62 -47.77 -53.45
N PRO A 16 4.44 -48.43 -53.49
CA PRO A 16 3.39 -48.15 -52.50
C PRO A 16 2.81 -49.38 -51.73
N ILE A 17 2.08 -49.06 -50.66
CA ILE A 17 0.98 -49.80 -49.99
C ILE A 17 1.29 -51.14 -49.29
N ALA A 18 1.08 -51.16 -47.97
CA ALA A 18 0.13 -52.07 -47.32
C ALA A 18 -0.27 -51.54 -45.93
N ILE A 19 -1.58 -51.37 -45.77
CA ILE A 19 -2.28 -50.92 -44.57
C ILE A 19 -2.29 -52.04 -43.53
N SER A 20 -2.01 -51.73 -42.27
CA SER A 20 -2.44 -52.53 -41.13
C SER A 20 -2.84 -51.59 -40.00
N LEU A 21 -4.15 -51.57 -39.71
CA LEU A 21 -4.74 -50.93 -38.54
C LEU A 21 -4.13 -51.52 -37.27
N LEU A 22 -3.59 -50.66 -36.40
CA LEU A 22 -3.33 -50.99 -35.01
C LEU A 22 -4.02 -49.93 -34.14
N LEU A 23 -5.01 -50.41 -33.37
CA LEU A 23 -5.75 -49.67 -32.36
C LEU A 23 -4.79 -48.92 -31.43
N VAL A 24 -4.95 -47.60 -31.36
CA VAL A 24 -4.36 -46.81 -30.27
C VAL A 24 -5.28 -46.94 -29.06
N ALA A 25 -4.85 -47.77 -28.11
CA ALA A 25 -5.43 -47.83 -26.77
C ALA A 25 -5.28 -46.44 -26.10
N GLY A 26 -6.41 -45.90 -25.64
CA GLY A 26 -6.45 -44.63 -24.91
C GLY A 26 -5.66 -44.73 -23.61
N LEU A 27 -4.66 -43.86 -23.46
CA LEU A 27 -4.05 -43.56 -22.17
C LEU A 27 -5.02 -42.71 -21.36
N SER A 28 -5.85 -43.40 -20.58
CA SER A 28 -6.68 -42.86 -19.52
C SER A 28 -5.80 -42.17 -18.47
N CYS A 29 -6.00 -40.86 -18.34
CA CYS A 29 -5.52 -40.05 -17.22
C CYS A 29 -6.01 -40.68 -15.91
N PRO A 30 -5.17 -40.89 -14.87
CA PRO A 30 -5.66 -41.41 -13.60
C PRO A 30 -6.62 -40.38 -12.99
N GLY A 31 -7.88 -40.79 -12.86
CA GLY A 31 -8.93 -40.01 -12.25
C GLY A 31 -8.62 -39.72 -10.79
N LEU A 32 -8.32 -38.46 -10.50
CA LEU A 32 -8.59 -37.88 -9.19
C LEU A 32 -10.11 -37.84 -9.05
N GLY A 33 -10.65 -38.54 -8.05
CA GLY A 33 -12.07 -38.48 -7.72
C GLY A 33 -12.53 -37.02 -7.60
N GLU A 34 -13.59 -36.66 -8.33
CA GLU A 34 -14.32 -35.41 -8.16
C GLU A 34 -15.00 -35.42 -6.78
N GLU A 35 -14.26 -35.13 -5.72
CA GLU A 35 -14.86 -34.63 -4.49
C GLU A 35 -15.34 -33.19 -4.77
N THR A 36 -16.66 -33.00 -4.83
CA THR A 36 -17.28 -31.74 -5.25
C THR A 36 -16.97 -30.61 -4.28
N ALA A 37 -15.94 -29.81 -4.58
CA ALA A 37 -15.68 -28.54 -3.90
C ALA A 37 -16.94 -27.66 -3.97
N SER A 38 -17.45 -27.19 -2.82
CA SER A 38 -18.63 -26.32 -2.79
C SER A 38 -18.28 -24.92 -3.32
N ILE A 39 -19.06 -24.40 -4.26
CA ILE A 39 -18.92 -23.00 -4.69
C ILE A 39 -19.54 -22.03 -3.66
N ALA A 40 -18.88 -20.91 -3.43
CA ALA A 40 -19.39 -19.75 -2.72
C ALA A 40 -19.49 -18.56 -3.68
N ILE A 41 -20.55 -17.77 -3.54
CA ILE A 41 -20.76 -16.56 -4.33
C ILE A 41 -20.81 -15.38 -3.39
N SER A 42 -20.04 -14.33 -3.70
CA SER A 42 -20.03 -13.08 -2.96
C SER A 42 -20.38 -11.89 -3.88
N PRO A 43 -21.33 -11.02 -3.50
CA PRO A 43 -22.18 -11.15 -2.32
C PRO A 43 -23.32 -12.17 -2.58
N THR A 44 -24.01 -12.59 -1.53
CA THR A 44 -25.15 -13.53 -1.64
C THR A 44 -26.46 -12.83 -2.04
N ARG A 45 -26.52 -11.51 -1.87
CA ARG A 45 -27.61 -10.62 -2.27
C ARG A 45 -27.03 -9.30 -2.74
N VAL A 46 -27.68 -8.65 -3.71
CA VAL A 46 -27.23 -7.38 -4.25
C VAL A 46 -28.36 -6.37 -4.24
N LEU A 47 -28.07 -5.15 -3.79
CA LEU A 47 -28.87 -3.97 -4.04
C LEU A 47 -28.14 -3.11 -5.08
N LEU A 48 -28.79 -2.88 -6.22
CA LEU A 48 -28.37 -1.91 -7.23
C LEU A 48 -29.20 -0.65 -7.02
N ASP A 49 -28.57 0.39 -6.49
CA ASP A 49 -29.21 1.66 -6.14
C ASP A 49 -28.70 2.79 -7.05
N GLY A 50 -29.55 3.21 -7.98
CA GLY A 50 -29.30 4.27 -8.94
C GLY A 50 -29.06 3.82 -10.39
N PRO A 51 -28.98 4.77 -11.33
CA PRO A 51 -29.10 4.52 -12.77
C PRO A 51 -27.88 3.91 -13.46
N ASP A 52 -26.70 3.91 -12.84
CA ASP A 52 -25.52 3.20 -13.33
C ASP A 52 -24.96 2.23 -12.27
N ALA A 53 -25.81 1.77 -11.36
CA ALA A 53 -25.39 0.87 -10.30
C ALA A 53 -24.99 -0.48 -10.91
N VAL A 54 -23.74 -0.88 -10.62
CA VAL A 54 -23.18 -2.17 -11.02
C VAL A 54 -22.69 -2.93 -9.80
N HIS A 55 -22.50 -4.23 -9.94
CA HIS A 55 -21.83 -5.04 -8.93
C HIS A 55 -21.07 -6.20 -9.58
N GLN A 56 -19.83 -6.43 -9.18
CA GLN A 56 -19.07 -7.63 -9.56
C GLN A 56 -19.46 -8.78 -8.63
N LEU A 57 -19.90 -9.90 -9.21
CA LEU A 57 -20.03 -11.17 -8.50
C LEU A 57 -18.67 -11.86 -8.46
N LEU A 58 -18.31 -12.42 -7.32
CA LEU A 58 -17.12 -13.26 -7.16
C LEU A 58 -17.57 -14.70 -6.91
N VAL A 59 -17.02 -15.64 -7.67
CA VAL A 59 -17.30 -17.08 -7.51
C VAL A 59 -16.01 -17.73 -7.04
N THR A 60 -16.06 -18.36 -5.86
CA THR A 60 -14.89 -19.00 -5.25
C THR A 60 -15.23 -20.44 -4.93
N SER A 61 -14.39 -21.39 -5.32
CA SER A 61 -14.44 -22.74 -4.74
C SER A 61 -13.52 -22.81 -3.53
N ARG A 62 -13.92 -23.63 -2.55
CA ARG A 62 -13.07 -23.99 -1.42
C ARG A 62 -12.76 -25.47 -1.49
N SER A 63 -11.48 -25.82 -1.51
CA SER A 63 -11.06 -27.21 -1.40
C SER A 63 -11.18 -27.71 0.04
N ASN A 64 -11.24 -29.03 0.23
CA ASN A 64 -11.30 -29.67 1.56
C ASN A 64 -10.07 -29.37 2.42
N ILE A 65 -8.94 -29.03 1.78
CA ILE A 65 -7.68 -28.59 2.43
C ILE A 65 -7.61 -27.07 2.66
N GLY A 66 -8.68 -26.33 2.38
CA GLY A 66 -8.83 -24.91 2.71
C GLY A 66 -8.35 -23.93 1.63
N THR A 67 -7.75 -24.40 0.53
CA THR A 67 -7.33 -23.56 -0.60
C THR A 67 -8.55 -22.98 -1.30
N GLN A 68 -8.51 -21.69 -1.64
CA GLN A 68 -9.56 -21.00 -2.38
C GLN A 68 -9.12 -20.76 -3.82
N SER A 69 -9.95 -21.19 -4.77
CA SER A 69 -9.71 -20.91 -6.20
C SER A 69 -10.80 -19.98 -6.72
N ASP A 70 -10.40 -18.99 -7.52
CA ASP A 70 -11.35 -18.12 -8.21
C ASP A 70 -11.91 -18.83 -9.44
N LEU A 71 -13.23 -18.89 -9.51
CA LEU A 71 -14.00 -19.46 -10.62
C LEU A 71 -14.86 -18.39 -11.31
N THR A 72 -14.66 -17.11 -10.99
CA THR A 72 -15.49 -15.98 -11.44
C THR A 72 -15.54 -15.92 -12.96
N ARG A 73 -14.39 -16.10 -13.64
CA ARG A 73 -14.28 -16.12 -15.10
C ARG A 73 -14.57 -17.49 -15.73
N GLN A 74 -14.79 -18.52 -14.92
CA GLN A 74 -15.15 -19.87 -15.36
C GLN A 74 -16.67 -20.14 -15.24
N ALA A 75 -17.39 -19.30 -14.48
CA ALA A 75 -18.82 -19.42 -14.27
C ALA A 75 -19.62 -18.95 -15.48
N THR A 76 -20.76 -19.60 -15.70
CA THR A 76 -21.79 -19.10 -16.62
C THR A 76 -22.84 -18.35 -15.82
N TYR A 77 -23.20 -17.16 -16.30
CA TYR A 77 -24.18 -16.29 -15.65
C TYR A 77 -25.43 -16.16 -16.52
N ARG A 78 -26.61 -16.18 -15.88
CA ARG A 78 -27.89 -15.96 -16.56
C ARG A 78 -28.80 -15.10 -15.70
N SER A 79 -29.30 -14.00 -16.26
CA SER A 79 -30.38 -13.25 -15.62
C SER A 79 -31.69 -14.01 -15.72
N MET A 80 -32.42 -14.10 -14.61
CA MET A 80 -33.76 -14.67 -14.56
C MET A 80 -34.85 -13.61 -14.75
N ALA A 81 -34.47 -12.33 -14.81
CA ALA A 81 -35.37 -11.22 -15.08
C ALA A 81 -34.64 -10.14 -15.93
N PRO A 82 -34.36 -10.39 -17.22
CA PRO A 82 -33.56 -9.49 -18.06
C PRO A 82 -34.09 -8.05 -18.16
N GLY A 83 -35.41 -7.84 -18.03
CA GLY A 83 -35.99 -6.50 -18.00
C GLY A 83 -35.71 -5.69 -16.72
N ILE A 84 -35.27 -6.35 -15.65
CA ILE A 84 -34.96 -5.74 -14.34
C ILE A 84 -33.45 -5.70 -14.12
N VAL A 85 -32.74 -6.81 -14.37
CA VAL A 85 -31.31 -6.96 -14.14
C VAL A 85 -30.65 -7.69 -15.30
N GLU A 86 -29.49 -7.20 -15.74
CA GLU A 86 -28.63 -7.87 -16.70
C GLU A 86 -27.34 -8.34 -16.02
N VAL A 87 -26.69 -9.34 -16.63
CA VAL A 87 -25.40 -9.86 -16.17
C VAL A 87 -24.48 -10.10 -17.35
N SER A 88 -23.24 -9.61 -17.26
CA SER A 88 -22.22 -9.84 -18.27
C SER A 88 -21.59 -11.24 -18.15
N PRO A 89 -20.92 -11.74 -19.20
CA PRO A 89 -20.19 -13.01 -19.15
C PRO A 89 -19.11 -13.06 -18.05
N ASN A 90 -18.63 -11.90 -17.59
CA ASN A 90 -17.61 -11.79 -16.54
C ASN A 90 -18.20 -11.64 -15.13
N GLY A 91 -19.53 -11.79 -14.97
CA GLY A 91 -20.20 -11.73 -13.67
C GLY A 91 -20.47 -10.31 -13.14
N VAL A 92 -20.42 -9.29 -14.00
CA VAL A 92 -20.84 -7.92 -13.64
C VAL A 92 -22.33 -7.79 -13.86
N ILE A 93 -23.08 -7.47 -12.82
CA ILE A 93 -24.54 -7.23 -12.88
C ILE A 93 -24.84 -5.74 -12.99
N HIS A 94 -25.90 -5.41 -13.72
CA HIS A 94 -26.35 -4.03 -14.00
C HIS A 94 -27.88 -3.93 -13.90
N GLY A 95 -28.39 -2.83 -13.36
CA GLY A 95 -29.83 -2.58 -13.20
C GLY A 95 -30.45 -1.97 -14.46
N VAL A 96 -31.56 -2.53 -14.94
CA VAL A 96 -32.28 -2.04 -16.14
C VAL A 96 -33.55 -1.29 -15.76
N SER A 97 -34.32 -1.82 -14.81
CA SER A 97 -35.51 -1.17 -14.26
C SER A 97 -35.73 -1.58 -12.82
N ASP A 98 -36.50 -0.77 -12.09
CA ASP A 98 -36.78 -1.00 -10.67
C ASP A 98 -37.58 -2.29 -10.47
N GLY A 99 -37.18 -3.10 -9.50
CA GLY A 99 -37.83 -4.38 -9.22
C GLY A 99 -36.91 -5.40 -8.57
N ALA A 100 -37.47 -6.56 -8.25
CA ALA A 100 -36.73 -7.70 -7.74
C ALA A 100 -36.45 -8.70 -8.87
N GLY A 101 -35.22 -9.19 -8.94
CA GLY A 101 -34.77 -10.19 -9.90
C GLY A 101 -33.79 -11.18 -9.26
N SER A 102 -33.28 -12.09 -10.07
CA SER A 102 -32.17 -12.96 -9.63
C SER A 102 -31.23 -13.27 -10.78
N VAL A 103 -29.98 -13.54 -10.43
CA VAL A 103 -28.95 -14.00 -11.35
C VAL A 103 -28.57 -15.42 -10.97
N GLU A 104 -28.68 -16.32 -11.92
CA GLU A 104 -28.24 -17.71 -11.81
C GLU A 104 -26.76 -17.81 -12.18
N VAL A 105 -26.00 -18.48 -11.33
CA VAL A 105 -24.56 -18.72 -11.49
C VAL A 105 -24.33 -20.21 -11.53
N LYS A 106 -23.72 -20.70 -12.61
CA LYS A 106 -23.47 -22.12 -12.87
C LYS A 106 -21.99 -22.41 -13.03
N ILE A 107 -21.51 -23.44 -12.34
CA ILE A 107 -20.17 -24.04 -12.47
C ILE A 107 -20.37 -25.56 -12.53
N GLY A 108 -20.03 -26.18 -13.66
CA GLY A 108 -20.28 -27.62 -13.86
C GLY A 108 -21.74 -27.99 -13.57
N LYS A 109 -21.96 -28.89 -12.60
CA LYS A 109 -23.28 -29.31 -12.12
C LYS A 109 -23.85 -28.43 -10.99
N GLN A 110 -23.04 -27.58 -10.37
CA GLN A 110 -23.48 -26.72 -9.28
C GLN A 110 -24.13 -25.46 -9.82
N MET A 111 -25.27 -25.10 -9.23
CA MET A 111 -26.05 -23.91 -9.58
C MET A 111 -26.48 -23.21 -8.31
N LYS A 112 -26.32 -21.88 -8.28
CA LYS A 112 -26.82 -21.02 -7.20
C LYS A 112 -27.45 -19.78 -7.78
N ARG A 113 -28.37 -19.17 -7.03
CA ARG A 113 -29.02 -17.90 -7.40
C ARG A 113 -28.64 -16.81 -6.43
N VAL A 114 -28.33 -15.64 -6.98
CA VAL A 114 -28.11 -14.40 -6.24
C VAL A 114 -29.37 -13.55 -6.39
N ALA A 115 -29.97 -13.16 -5.26
CA ALA A 115 -31.11 -12.25 -5.28
C ALA A 115 -30.61 -10.82 -5.56
N VAL A 116 -31.29 -10.13 -6.47
CA VAL A 116 -30.95 -8.75 -6.86
C VAL A 116 -32.18 -7.87 -6.68
N GLN A 117 -32.02 -6.76 -5.98
CA GLN A 117 -33.00 -5.69 -5.90
C GLN A 117 -32.45 -4.49 -6.68
N VAL A 118 -33.25 -3.94 -7.58
CA VAL A 118 -32.94 -2.73 -8.33
C VAL A 118 -33.88 -1.60 -7.88
N ARG A 119 -33.34 -0.42 -7.64
CA ARG A 119 -34.08 0.81 -7.28
C ARG A 119 -33.43 2.01 -7.96
N GLY A 120 -34.24 2.96 -8.42
CA GLY A 120 -33.74 4.18 -9.05
C GLY A 120 -32.97 3.97 -10.36
N ALA A 121 -33.16 2.86 -11.07
CA ALA A 121 -32.44 2.54 -12.31
C ALA A 121 -32.72 3.55 -13.44
N LYS A 122 -33.87 4.21 -13.41
CA LYS A 122 -34.25 5.27 -14.35
C LYS A 122 -34.31 6.65 -13.72
N ALA A 123 -33.81 6.80 -12.49
CA ALA A 123 -33.77 8.10 -11.84
C ALA A 123 -32.88 9.07 -12.65
N PRO A 124 -33.24 10.36 -12.77
CA PRO A 124 -32.36 11.35 -13.37
C PRO A 124 -31.02 11.39 -12.62
N ARG A 125 -29.91 11.20 -13.33
CA ARG A 125 -28.58 11.36 -12.75
C ARG A 125 -28.01 12.72 -13.10
N SER A 126 -27.77 13.54 -12.08
CA SER A 126 -26.89 14.69 -12.22
C SER A 126 -25.45 14.24 -11.93
N TYR A 127 -24.60 14.25 -12.95
CA TYR A 127 -23.16 14.07 -12.79
C TYR A 127 -22.54 15.35 -12.23
N ASN A 128 -21.57 15.24 -11.32
CA ASN A 128 -20.76 16.38 -10.89
C ASN A 128 -19.26 16.09 -11.09
N PHE A 129 -18.45 17.15 -11.10
CA PHE A 129 -17.03 17.02 -11.42
C PHE A 129 -16.27 16.15 -10.41
N GLU A 130 -16.41 16.44 -9.11
CA GLU A 130 -15.64 15.77 -8.07
C GLU A 130 -15.95 14.27 -7.97
N ARG A 131 -17.24 13.90 -7.98
CA ARG A 131 -17.68 12.51 -7.78
C ARG A 131 -17.60 11.67 -9.05
N ASP A 132 -17.93 12.24 -10.21
CA ASP A 132 -18.16 11.45 -11.42
C ASP A 132 -17.06 11.61 -12.48
N ILE A 133 -16.37 12.75 -12.52
CA ILE A 133 -15.38 13.07 -13.56
C ILE A 133 -13.95 12.87 -13.08
N VAL A 134 -13.62 13.26 -11.86
CA VAL A 134 -12.29 13.03 -11.29
C VAL A 134 -11.89 11.54 -11.30
N PRO A 135 -12.74 10.58 -10.85
CA PRO A 135 -12.39 9.17 -10.91
C PRO A 135 -12.18 8.67 -12.35
N LEU A 136 -12.94 9.21 -13.30
CA LEU A 136 -12.80 8.89 -14.71
C LEU A 136 -11.41 9.29 -15.24
N MET A 137 -10.94 10.50 -14.88
CA MET A 137 -9.62 10.98 -15.27
C MET A 137 -8.50 10.12 -14.67
N SER A 138 -8.66 9.69 -13.42
CA SER A 138 -7.71 8.81 -12.72
C SER A 138 -7.67 7.40 -13.32
N ARG A 139 -8.84 6.82 -13.61
CA ARG A 139 -8.97 5.50 -14.26
C ARG A 139 -8.19 5.44 -15.57
N PHE A 140 -8.40 6.43 -16.44
CA PHE A 140 -7.75 6.48 -17.75
C PHE A 140 -6.37 7.14 -17.74
N ALA A 141 -5.79 7.34 -16.55
CA ALA A 141 -4.47 7.94 -16.32
C ALA A 141 -4.28 9.33 -16.96
N CYS A 142 -5.36 10.07 -17.25
CA CYS A 142 -5.30 11.41 -17.83
C CYS A 142 -4.56 12.38 -16.90
N ASN A 143 -4.83 12.27 -15.59
CA ASN A 143 -4.22 13.07 -14.52
C ASN A 143 -3.03 12.36 -13.85
N ALA A 144 -2.45 11.33 -14.50
CA ALA A 144 -1.23 10.69 -13.99
C ALA A 144 -0.01 11.60 -14.22
N SER A 145 1.05 11.39 -13.42
CA SER A 145 2.32 12.14 -13.51
C SER A 145 3.02 12.02 -14.87
N GLY A 146 2.74 10.97 -15.64
CA GLY A 146 3.23 10.80 -17.01
C GLY A 146 2.45 11.56 -18.09
N CYS A 147 1.31 12.19 -17.74
CA CYS A 147 0.42 12.90 -18.68
C CYS A 147 0.12 14.31 -18.14
N HIS A 148 -1.16 14.70 -18.02
CA HIS A 148 -1.52 16.06 -17.59
C HIS A 148 -1.32 16.30 -16.09
N GLY A 149 -1.11 15.24 -15.30
CA GLY A 149 -0.74 15.34 -13.89
C GLY A 149 0.72 15.72 -13.64
N LYS A 150 1.57 15.82 -14.67
CA LYS A 150 2.97 16.20 -14.52
C LYS A 150 3.09 17.61 -13.89
N ALA A 151 4.18 17.89 -13.18
CA ALA A 151 4.41 19.17 -12.52
C ALA A 151 4.28 20.39 -13.46
N GLU A 152 4.73 20.27 -14.71
CA GLU A 152 4.60 21.32 -15.73
C GLU A 152 3.27 21.25 -16.52
N GLY A 153 2.47 20.19 -16.31
CA GLY A 153 1.38 19.82 -17.20
C GLY A 153 1.88 19.34 -18.56
N GLN A 154 0.97 19.31 -19.55
CA GLN A 154 1.28 18.97 -20.94
C GLN A 154 0.59 19.95 -21.88
N ASN A 155 1.35 20.61 -22.75
CA ASN A 155 0.85 21.56 -23.76
C ASN A 155 -0.10 22.63 -23.19
N GLY A 156 0.28 23.22 -22.05
CA GLY A 156 -0.53 24.25 -21.36
C GLY A 156 -1.84 23.72 -20.75
N PHE A 157 -1.96 22.40 -20.56
CA PHE A 157 -3.03 21.78 -19.78
C PHE A 157 -2.45 20.99 -18.61
N LYS A 158 -2.79 21.43 -17.40
CA LYS A 158 -2.30 20.85 -16.15
C LYS A 158 -3.47 20.40 -15.29
N LEU A 159 -3.41 19.16 -14.85
CA LEU A 159 -4.28 18.57 -13.84
C LEU A 159 -3.44 18.29 -12.60
N SER A 160 -4.09 18.20 -11.45
CA SER A 160 -3.52 17.68 -10.23
C SER A 160 -3.25 16.19 -10.42
N VAL A 161 -2.11 15.72 -9.92
CA VAL A 161 -1.78 14.28 -9.95
C VAL A 161 -2.94 13.51 -9.31
N PHE A 162 -3.48 12.50 -9.98
CA PHE A 162 -4.56 11.62 -9.49
C PHE A 162 -5.85 12.31 -8.98
N GLY A 163 -6.08 13.57 -9.36
CA GLY A 163 -7.36 14.24 -9.08
C GLY A 163 -7.47 14.82 -7.67
N PHE A 164 -6.34 15.06 -7.02
CA PHE A 164 -6.24 15.49 -5.63
C PHE A 164 -6.62 16.95 -5.34
N ASP A 165 -6.83 17.78 -6.36
CA ASP A 165 -7.56 19.04 -6.18
C ASP A 165 -8.59 19.20 -7.29
N PRO A 166 -9.80 18.70 -7.02
CA PRO A 166 -10.90 18.78 -7.94
C PRO A 166 -11.18 20.21 -8.41
N MET A 167 -11.05 21.23 -7.55
CA MET A 167 -11.37 22.61 -7.93
C MET A 167 -10.38 23.17 -8.95
N ALA A 168 -9.08 22.95 -8.74
CA ALA A 168 -8.07 23.35 -9.71
C ALA A 168 -8.24 22.61 -11.03
N ASP A 169 -8.52 21.30 -10.98
CA ASP A 169 -8.74 20.48 -12.17
C ASP A 169 -9.98 20.93 -12.94
N TYR A 170 -11.04 21.28 -12.21
CA TYR A 170 -12.25 21.85 -12.74
C TYR A 170 -11.98 23.17 -13.46
N VAL A 171 -11.23 24.09 -12.84
CA VAL A 171 -10.84 25.38 -13.45
C VAL A 171 -9.97 25.16 -14.69
N ALA A 172 -8.99 24.26 -14.63
CA ALA A 172 -8.13 23.93 -15.75
C ALA A 172 -8.91 23.36 -16.95
N LEU A 173 -9.95 22.59 -16.66
CA LEU A 173 -10.76 21.92 -17.66
C LEU A 173 -11.87 22.83 -18.22
N THR A 174 -12.47 23.68 -17.39
CA THR A 174 -13.65 24.48 -17.78
C THR A 174 -13.35 25.95 -18.10
N ARG A 175 -12.27 26.54 -17.58
CA ARG A 175 -12.00 27.99 -17.67
C ARG A 175 -10.69 28.32 -18.39
N GLU A 176 -9.62 27.59 -18.12
CA GLU A 176 -8.32 27.86 -18.72
C GLU A 176 -8.33 27.76 -20.25
N GLY A 177 -7.41 28.46 -20.90
CA GLY A 177 -7.34 28.52 -22.36
C GLY A 177 -8.61 29.12 -22.99
N ARG A 178 -9.28 30.03 -22.26
CA ARG A 178 -10.57 30.66 -22.63
C ARG A 178 -11.71 29.64 -22.79
N GLY A 179 -11.75 28.62 -21.94
CA GLY A 179 -12.80 27.60 -21.94
C GLY A 179 -12.77 26.63 -23.13
N ARG A 180 -11.71 26.64 -23.95
CA ARG A 180 -11.63 25.89 -25.22
C ARG A 180 -11.75 24.35 -25.12
N ARG A 181 -11.76 23.79 -23.90
CA ARG A 181 -11.68 22.34 -23.66
C ARG A 181 -13.05 21.68 -23.60
N VAL A 182 -14.08 22.45 -23.26
CA VAL A 182 -15.45 21.98 -23.05
C VAL A 182 -16.43 22.96 -23.71
N VAL A 183 -17.40 22.43 -24.44
CA VAL A 183 -18.41 23.20 -25.18
C VAL A 183 -19.79 22.69 -24.77
N PRO A 184 -20.44 23.28 -23.76
CA PRO A 184 -21.70 22.77 -23.21
C PRO A 184 -22.84 22.74 -24.23
N THR A 185 -22.86 23.70 -25.16
CA THR A 185 -23.87 23.80 -26.21
C THR A 185 -23.72 22.75 -27.31
N LEU A 186 -22.54 22.15 -27.45
CA LEU A 186 -22.27 21.06 -28.38
C LEU A 186 -21.26 20.08 -27.76
N PRO A 187 -21.67 19.29 -26.74
CA PRO A 187 -20.73 18.52 -25.92
C PRO A 187 -19.80 17.63 -26.74
N ALA A 188 -20.32 16.95 -27.76
CA ALA A 188 -19.54 16.06 -28.63
C ALA A 188 -18.37 16.74 -29.38
N SER A 189 -18.38 18.07 -29.57
CA SER A 189 -17.27 18.82 -30.19
C SER A 189 -16.21 19.27 -29.19
N SER A 190 -16.46 19.10 -27.88
CA SER A 190 -15.51 19.45 -26.82
C SER A 190 -14.15 18.82 -27.08
N LEU A 191 -13.09 19.62 -26.99
CA LEU A 191 -11.72 19.14 -27.20
C LEU A 191 -11.39 17.98 -26.25
N LEU A 192 -11.92 18.02 -25.03
CA LEU A 192 -11.77 16.95 -24.04
C LEU A 192 -12.30 15.61 -24.56
N LEU A 193 -13.54 15.57 -25.07
CA LEU A 193 -14.15 14.34 -25.59
C LEU A 193 -13.46 13.88 -26.87
N THR A 194 -13.19 14.80 -27.80
CA THR A 194 -12.59 14.46 -29.09
C THR A 194 -11.14 13.98 -28.93
N LYS A 195 -10.34 14.54 -28.01
CA LYS A 195 -8.99 14.02 -27.70
C LYS A 195 -9.06 12.67 -26.99
N ALA A 196 -9.97 12.51 -26.02
CA ALA A 196 -10.11 11.26 -25.26
C ALA A 196 -10.58 10.10 -26.15
N SER A 197 -11.46 10.36 -27.13
CA SER A 197 -12.07 9.34 -27.97
C SER A 197 -11.46 9.17 -29.36
N GLY A 198 -10.34 9.86 -29.64
CA GLY A 198 -9.65 9.76 -30.93
C GLY A 198 -10.31 10.52 -32.09
N GLY A 199 -11.25 11.43 -31.82
CA GLY A 199 -11.78 12.35 -32.82
C GLY A 199 -10.75 13.39 -33.29
N VAL A 200 -9.74 13.68 -32.47
CA VAL A 200 -8.56 14.46 -32.85
C VAL A 200 -7.28 13.80 -32.31
N PRO A 201 -6.12 13.93 -32.99
CA PRO A 201 -4.89 13.29 -32.56
C PRO A 201 -4.48 13.69 -31.14
N HIS A 202 -4.15 12.70 -30.30
CA HIS A 202 -3.72 12.90 -28.92
C HIS A 202 -2.51 12.01 -28.64
N GLY A 203 -1.44 12.57 -28.06
CA GLY A 203 -0.21 11.82 -27.78
C GLY A 203 -0.41 10.62 -26.83
N GLY A 204 -1.45 10.66 -25.98
CA GLY A 204 -1.84 9.53 -25.14
C GLY A 204 -2.69 8.47 -25.85
N GLY A 205 -2.99 8.63 -27.14
CA GLY A 205 -3.90 7.75 -27.88
C GLY A 205 -5.36 7.87 -27.42
N VAL A 206 -6.18 6.91 -27.85
CA VAL A 206 -7.59 6.77 -27.44
C VAL A 206 -7.63 6.27 -26.00
N ARG A 207 -8.14 7.10 -25.10
CA ARG A 207 -8.30 6.78 -23.67
C ARG A 207 -9.72 6.33 -23.35
N ILE A 208 -10.73 7.03 -23.87
CA ILE A 208 -12.15 6.76 -23.61
C ILE A 208 -12.83 6.47 -24.95
N ARG A 209 -13.24 5.21 -25.18
CA ARG A 209 -13.88 4.83 -26.45
C ARG A 209 -15.20 5.57 -26.63
N ARG A 210 -15.44 6.11 -27.83
CA ARG A 210 -16.71 6.74 -28.20
C ARG A 210 -17.86 5.74 -28.02
N GLY A 211 -18.97 6.17 -27.43
CA GLY A 211 -20.15 5.33 -27.18
C GLY A 211 -20.04 4.42 -25.94
N SER A 212 -18.91 4.41 -25.22
CA SER A 212 -18.82 3.76 -23.90
C SER A 212 -19.67 4.49 -22.85
N GLY A 213 -19.98 3.81 -21.73
CA GLY A 213 -20.65 4.46 -20.58
C GLY A 213 -19.82 5.60 -20.00
N ASP A 214 -18.50 5.42 -19.96
CA ASP A 214 -17.53 6.44 -19.55
C ASP A 214 -17.55 7.68 -20.45
N TYR A 215 -17.71 7.49 -21.77
CA TYR A 215 -17.91 8.60 -22.71
C TYR A 215 -19.23 9.33 -22.46
N ARG A 216 -20.33 8.59 -22.26
CA ARG A 216 -21.65 9.18 -21.97
C ARG A 216 -21.63 9.99 -20.68
N ARG A 217 -21.04 9.47 -19.61
CA ARG A 217 -20.86 10.19 -18.34
C ARG A 217 -20.19 11.55 -18.53
N LEU A 218 -19.08 11.58 -19.26
CA LEU A 218 -18.35 12.81 -19.52
C LEU A 218 -19.13 13.77 -20.43
N HIS A 219 -19.82 13.22 -21.44
CA HIS A 219 -20.70 13.97 -22.33
C HIS A 219 -21.86 14.63 -21.58
N ASP A 220 -22.56 13.88 -20.75
CA ASP A 220 -23.76 14.34 -20.05
C ASP A 220 -23.42 15.33 -18.94
N TRP A 221 -22.25 15.19 -18.30
CA TRP A 221 -21.71 16.22 -17.41
C TRP A 221 -21.44 17.54 -18.16
N ILE A 222 -20.85 17.49 -19.36
CA ILE A 222 -20.64 18.70 -20.19
C ILE A 222 -21.99 19.30 -20.60
N ALA A 223 -22.93 18.46 -21.05
CA ALA A 223 -24.27 18.86 -21.46
C ALA A 223 -25.05 19.51 -20.30
N GLY A 224 -24.88 18.99 -19.09
CA GLY A 224 -25.49 19.51 -17.87
C GLY A 224 -24.90 20.82 -17.34
N GLY A 225 -24.01 21.47 -18.10
CA GLY A 225 -23.38 22.73 -17.70
C GLY A 225 -22.19 22.56 -16.77
N MET A 226 -21.62 21.35 -16.69
CA MET A 226 -20.40 21.04 -15.94
C MET A 226 -20.50 21.39 -14.45
N PRO A 227 -21.52 20.95 -13.71
CA PRO A 227 -21.61 21.25 -12.29
C PRO A 227 -20.38 20.70 -11.56
N PHE A 228 -19.81 21.51 -10.64
CA PHE A 228 -18.65 21.12 -9.86
C PHE A 228 -18.99 20.03 -8.84
N GLY A 229 -20.04 20.26 -8.06
CA GLY A 229 -20.38 19.53 -6.86
C GLY A 229 -20.75 20.52 -5.74
N ASN A 230 -21.25 20.01 -4.63
CA ASN A 230 -21.54 20.80 -3.44
C ASN A 230 -20.90 20.15 -2.20
N ASP A 231 -20.68 20.91 -1.13
CA ASP A 231 -19.99 20.43 0.07
C ASP A 231 -20.73 19.29 0.81
N ASN A 232 -22.04 19.14 0.56
CA ASN A 232 -22.86 18.08 1.11
C ASN A 232 -22.86 16.81 0.24
N ASP A 233 -22.19 16.82 -0.93
CA ASP A 233 -22.06 15.64 -1.75
C ASP A 233 -21.28 14.57 -0.98
N PRO A 234 -21.72 13.30 -1.01
CA PRO A 234 -21.06 12.24 -0.26
C PRO A 234 -19.64 12.01 -0.74
N LYS A 235 -18.70 11.99 0.21
CA LYS A 235 -17.27 11.77 -0.04
C LYS A 235 -16.91 10.32 0.23
N VAL A 236 -15.94 9.79 -0.51
CA VAL A 236 -15.42 8.45 -0.24
C VAL A 236 -14.66 8.46 1.08
N VAL A 237 -15.08 7.61 2.02
CA VAL A 237 -14.45 7.45 3.33
C VAL A 237 -13.43 6.31 3.30
N SER A 238 -13.76 5.21 2.63
CA SER A 238 -12.90 4.03 2.53
C SER A 238 -13.24 3.21 1.29
N ILE A 239 -12.32 2.31 0.92
CA ILE A 239 -12.58 1.22 -0.02
C ILE A 239 -12.21 -0.12 0.59
N GLU A 240 -12.96 -1.16 0.25
CA GLU A 240 -12.69 -2.55 0.60
C GLU A 240 -12.36 -3.32 -0.69
N LEU A 241 -11.24 -4.06 -0.67
CA LEU A 241 -10.90 -5.02 -1.71
C LEU A 241 -11.29 -6.43 -1.24
N THR A 242 -12.11 -7.10 -2.04
CA THR A 242 -12.47 -8.50 -1.81
C THR A 242 -11.97 -9.36 -2.98
N PRO A 243 -11.27 -10.48 -2.73
CA PRO A 243 -10.69 -10.89 -1.44
C PRO A 243 -9.59 -9.92 -0.97
N GLY A 244 -9.39 -9.83 0.35
CA GLY A 244 -8.29 -9.03 0.94
C GLY A 244 -6.97 -9.80 1.02
N GLU A 245 -7.01 -11.07 1.40
CA GLU A 245 -5.84 -11.97 1.42
C GLU A 245 -6.23 -13.35 0.88
N ARG A 246 -5.35 -13.98 0.11
CA ARG A 246 -5.57 -15.33 -0.41
C ARG A 246 -4.27 -16.09 -0.65
N GLN A 247 -4.27 -17.38 -0.34
CA GLN A 247 -3.29 -18.33 -0.87
C GLN A 247 -3.72 -18.73 -2.28
N VAL A 248 -2.87 -18.49 -3.27
CA VAL A 248 -3.17 -18.66 -4.68
C VAL A 248 -2.21 -19.64 -5.34
N ASP A 249 -2.70 -20.37 -6.34
CA ASP A 249 -1.85 -21.25 -7.15
C ASP A 249 -1.04 -20.43 -8.17
N MET A 250 0.13 -20.93 -8.56
CA MET A 250 0.89 -20.39 -9.69
C MET A 250 0.04 -20.44 -10.97
N LYS A 251 0.24 -19.49 -11.89
CA LYS A 251 -0.48 -19.37 -13.17
C LYS A 251 -2.01 -19.20 -13.04
N SER A 252 -2.52 -19.02 -11.82
CA SER A 252 -3.95 -18.81 -11.59
C SER A 252 -4.37 -17.37 -11.84
N ARG A 253 -5.68 -17.15 -12.00
CA ARG A 253 -6.29 -15.83 -12.15
C ARG A 253 -7.30 -15.58 -11.04
N HIS A 254 -7.35 -14.37 -10.50
CA HIS A 254 -8.25 -14.00 -9.41
C HIS A 254 -8.93 -12.67 -9.70
N GLN A 255 -10.27 -12.64 -9.65
CA GLN A 255 -11.03 -11.42 -9.83
C GLN A 255 -11.12 -10.67 -8.49
N LEU A 256 -10.72 -9.40 -8.48
CA LEU A 256 -10.92 -8.51 -7.35
C LEU A 256 -12.23 -7.75 -7.52
N ARG A 257 -12.81 -7.35 -6.38
CA ARG A 257 -13.90 -6.40 -6.29
C ARG A 257 -13.50 -5.26 -5.35
N VAL A 258 -13.81 -4.02 -5.72
CA VAL A 258 -13.59 -2.82 -4.92
C VAL A 258 -14.94 -2.20 -4.56
N VAL A 259 -15.25 -2.09 -3.28
CA VAL A 259 -16.47 -1.44 -2.79
C VAL A 259 -16.09 -0.18 -2.03
N ALA A 260 -16.59 0.98 -2.45
CA ALA A 260 -16.41 2.24 -1.74
C ALA A 260 -17.53 2.45 -0.72
N THR A 261 -17.17 2.96 0.46
CA THR A 261 -18.10 3.47 1.47
C THR A 261 -18.07 5.00 1.45
N PHE A 262 -19.23 5.63 1.35
CA PHE A 262 -19.39 7.08 1.30
C PHE A 262 -19.75 7.65 2.68
N SER A 263 -19.57 8.97 2.86
CA SER A 263 -19.82 9.68 4.12
C SER A 263 -21.27 9.70 4.58
N ASP A 264 -22.21 9.39 3.68
CA ASP A 264 -23.64 9.20 3.99
C ASP A 264 -24.00 7.74 4.32
N GLY A 265 -23.00 6.85 4.43
CA GLY A 265 -23.16 5.44 4.75
C GLY A 265 -23.51 4.55 3.54
N ARG A 266 -23.74 5.13 2.35
CA ARG A 266 -23.97 4.31 1.14
C ARG A 266 -22.70 3.59 0.72
N THR A 267 -22.88 2.48 0.01
CA THR A 267 -21.80 1.72 -0.61
C THR A 267 -22.02 1.57 -2.10
N ALA A 268 -20.95 1.61 -2.89
CA ALA A 268 -21.02 1.32 -4.33
C ALA A 268 -19.86 0.43 -4.76
N ASP A 269 -20.12 -0.50 -5.67
CA ASP A 269 -19.06 -1.22 -6.37
C ASP A 269 -18.38 -0.25 -7.35
N VAL A 270 -17.09 -0.01 -7.10
CA VAL A 270 -16.25 0.89 -7.88
C VAL A 270 -15.12 0.11 -8.56
N THR A 271 -15.22 -1.22 -8.67
CA THR A 271 -14.19 -2.08 -9.29
C THR A 271 -13.77 -1.57 -10.66
N GLY A 272 -14.76 -1.23 -11.50
CA GLY A 272 -14.49 -0.67 -12.82
C GLY A 272 -13.85 0.72 -12.76
N HIS A 273 -14.06 1.50 -11.71
CA HIS A 273 -13.52 2.88 -11.62
C HIS A 273 -12.22 2.98 -10.81
N ALA A 274 -11.83 1.92 -10.12
CA ALA A 274 -10.61 1.88 -9.34
C ALA A 274 -9.39 1.72 -10.26
N LYS A 275 -8.27 2.29 -9.83
CA LYS A 275 -6.97 2.10 -10.46
C LYS A 275 -6.21 1.00 -9.73
N PHE A 276 -5.74 -0.01 -10.45
CA PHE A 276 -4.98 -1.12 -9.88
C PHE A 276 -3.48 -1.01 -10.17
N GLN A 277 -2.65 -1.57 -9.27
CA GLN A 277 -1.20 -1.67 -9.45
C GLN A 277 -0.63 -2.84 -8.64
N SER A 278 0.33 -3.58 -9.21
CA SER A 278 1.09 -4.60 -8.50
C SER A 278 2.39 -4.03 -7.94
N ASN A 279 2.82 -4.48 -6.76
CA ASN A 279 4.13 -4.15 -6.20
C ASN A 279 5.27 -5.00 -6.80
N ASN A 280 4.94 -6.12 -7.45
CA ASN A 280 5.90 -7.00 -8.11
C ASN A 280 5.24 -7.69 -9.32
N GLU A 281 5.35 -7.04 -10.47
CA GLU A 281 4.82 -7.52 -11.76
C GLU A 281 5.43 -8.86 -12.23
N GLY A 282 6.59 -9.24 -11.68
CA GLY A 282 7.20 -10.56 -11.92
C GLY A 282 6.51 -11.71 -11.21
N LEU A 283 5.83 -11.44 -10.08
CA LEU A 283 5.05 -12.44 -9.32
C LEU A 283 3.55 -12.37 -9.60
N GLY A 284 3.02 -11.19 -9.96
CA GLY A 284 1.62 -11.06 -10.33
C GLY A 284 1.30 -9.72 -10.99
N ASN A 285 0.46 -9.75 -12.02
CA ASN A 285 -0.03 -8.58 -12.75
C ASN A 285 -1.52 -8.38 -12.52
N VAL A 286 -2.02 -7.17 -12.70
CA VAL A 286 -3.44 -6.84 -12.57
C VAL A 286 -3.89 -5.97 -13.74
N ASP A 287 -5.06 -6.26 -14.31
CA ASP A 287 -5.65 -5.44 -15.37
C ASP A 287 -6.55 -4.31 -14.85
N GLU A 288 -7.06 -3.49 -15.76
CA GLU A 288 -7.95 -2.35 -15.47
C GLU A 288 -9.33 -2.74 -14.93
N PHE A 289 -9.66 -4.04 -14.91
CA PHE A 289 -10.90 -4.59 -14.37
C PHE A 289 -10.67 -5.33 -13.05
N GLY A 290 -9.46 -5.26 -12.48
CA GLY A 290 -9.12 -5.92 -11.23
C GLY A 290 -8.91 -7.43 -11.38
N LEU A 291 -8.62 -7.95 -12.58
CA LEU A 291 -8.25 -9.35 -12.77
C LEU A 291 -6.75 -9.52 -12.54
N VAL A 292 -6.39 -10.21 -11.47
CA VAL A 292 -5.01 -10.55 -11.13
C VAL A 292 -4.60 -11.83 -11.86
N THR A 293 -3.43 -11.81 -12.49
CA THR A 293 -2.77 -12.99 -13.09
C THR A 293 -1.49 -13.28 -12.32
N VAL A 294 -1.42 -14.46 -11.71
CA VAL A 294 -0.30 -14.92 -10.88
C VAL A 294 0.79 -15.52 -11.78
N GLY A 295 2.05 -15.23 -11.48
CA GLY A 295 3.22 -15.74 -12.18
C GLY A 295 3.53 -17.22 -11.88
N GLU A 296 4.74 -17.64 -12.25
CA GLU A 296 5.20 -19.03 -12.14
C GLU A 296 6.15 -19.27 -10.96
N ALA A 297 6.52 -18.24 -10.22
CA ALA A 297 7.46 -18.32 -9.10
C ALA A 297 6.73 -18.23 -7.75
N PRO A 298 7.21 -18.95 -6.72
CA PRO A 298 6.66 -18.84 -5.37
C PRO A 298 7.05 -17.50 -4.74
N GLY A 299 6.24 -17.02 -3.81
CA GLY A 299 6.48 -15.76 -3.13
C GLY A 299 5.20 -15.09 -2.66
N GLU A 300 5.27 -13.77 -2.54
CA GLU A 300 4.16 -12.94 -2.10
C GLU A 300 4.10 -11.70 -2.98
N VAL A 301 2.89 -11.34 -3.40
CA VAL A 301 2.63 -10.16 -4.21
C VAL A 301 1.42 -9.42 -3.65
N ALA A 302 1.51 -8.09 -3.62
CA ALA A 302 0.42 -7.23 -3.20
C ALA A 302 -0.08 -6.41 -4.39
N VAL A 303 -1.40 -6.40 -4.56
CA VAL A 303 -2.10 -5.60 -5.56
C VAL A 303 -2.87 -4.49 -4.85
N MET A 304 -2.51 -3.25 -5.15
CA MET A 304 -3.21 -2.07 -4.67
C MET A 304 -4.38 -1.74 -5.59
N ALA A 305 -5.51 -1.30 -5.02
CA ALA A 305 -6.48 -0.47 -5.72
C ALA A 305 -6.57 0.91 -5.07
N ASN A 306 -6.75 1.94 -5.89
CA ASN A 306 -6.99 3.32 -5.47
C ASN A 306 -8.29 3.83 -6.10
N TYR A 307 -9.11 4.52 -5.30
CA TYR A 307 -10.30 5.22 -5.76
C TYR A 307 -10.52 6.47 -4.90
N MET A 308 -10.49 7.65 -5.54
CA MET A 308 -10.69 8.95 -4.88
C MET A 308 -9.83 9.15 -3.61
N GLY A 309 -8.55 8.77 -3.68
CA GLY A 309 -7.61 8.91 -2.55
C GLY A 309 -7.68 7.79 -1.51
N ALA A 310 -8.77 7.01 -1.47
CA ALA A 310 -8.83 5.80 -0.67
C ALA A 310 -8.02 4.67 -1.34
N VAL A 311 -7.31 3.90 -0.52
CA VAL A 311 -6.43 2.81 -0.94
C VAL A 311 -6.82 1.53 -0.22
N GLY A 312 -6.87 0.42 -0.95
CA GLY A 312 -7.00 -0.91 -0.38
C GLY A 312 -6.07 -1.90 -1.10
N VAL A 313 -5.79 -3.02 -0.45
CA VAL A 313 -4.75 -3.95 -0.90
C VAL A 313 -5.25 -5.39 -0.85
N PHE A 314 -5.02 -6.12 -1.94
CA PHE A 314 -5.12 -7.57 -2.02
C PHE A 314 -3.73 -8.19 -1.84
N GLN A 315 -3.59 -9.15 -0.93
CA GLN A 315 -2.35 -9.90 -0.71
C GLN A 315 -2.50 -11.33 -1.22
N ALA A 316 -1.64 -11.71 -2.16
CA ALA A 316 -1.54 -13.06 -2.69
C ALA A 316 -0.28 -13.75 -2.16
N MET A 317 -0.48 -14.87 -1.45
CA MET A 317 0.59 -15.80 -1.10
C MET A 317 0.64 -16.92 -2.13
N ILE A 318 1.80 -17.10 -2.77
CA ILE A 318 2.04 -18.09 -3.81
C ILE A 318 2.97 -19.16 -3.20
N PRO A 319 2.43 -20.28 -2.69
CA PRO A 319 3.23 -21.31 -2.03
C PRO A 319 4.20 -21.98 -2.99
N SER A 320 5.24 -22.61 -2.44
CA SER A 320 6.08 -23.52 -3.22
C SER A 320 5.26 -24.67 -3.78
N ALA A 321 5.56 -25.05 -5.03
CA ALA A 321 4.95 -26.22 -5.69
C ALA A 321 5.29 -27.54 -4.95
N ASN A 322 6.43 -27.58 -4.26
CA ASN A 322 6.84 -28.71 -3.45
C ASN A 322 6.02 -28.75 -2.16
N ARG A 323 4.87 -29.43 -2.19
CA ARG A 323 4.06 -29.66 -0.99
C ARG A 323 4.85 -30.51 0.01
N LEU A 324 4.87 -30.05 1.25
CA LEU A 324 5.50 -30.79 2.34
C LEU A 324 4.56 -31.93 2.77
N ALA A 325 5.05 -33.18 2.76
CA ALA A 325 4.28 -34.34 3.23
C ALA A 325 3.88 -34.18 4.71
N SER A 326 4.76 -33.59 5.51
CA SER A 326 4.50 -33.17 6.89
C SER A 326 5.39 -31.99 7.24
N PHE A 327 4.84 -31.01 7.97
CA PHE A 327 5.65 -29.94 8.55
C PHE A 327 6.34 -30.48 9.81
N PRO A 328 7.68 -30.37 9.96
CA PRO A 328 8.37 -30.89 11.13
C PRO A 328 7.89 -30.20 12.41
N LYS A 329 7.82 -30.93 13.52
CA LYS A 329 7.59 -30.32 14.84
C LYS A 329 8.89 -29.66 15.29
N LEU A 330 8.93 -28.34 15.19
CA LEU A 330 10.10 -27.55 15.56
C LEU A 330 9.96 -27.06 17.00
N PRO A 331 11.09 -26.89 17.72
CA PRO A 331 11.07 -26.24 19.02
C PRO A 331 10.63 -24.78 18.86
N GLU A 332 9.79 -24.31 19.77
CA GLU A 332 9.36 -22.92 19.85
C GLU A 332 9.82 -22.35 21.19
N ALA A 333 10.66 -21.31 21.16
CA ALA A 333 11.13 -20.64 22.36
C ALA A 333 10.17 -19.54 22.81
N ASN A 334 9.48 -18.90 21.86
CA ASN A 334 8.50 -17.84 22.13
C ASN A 334 7.52 -17.68 20.95
N PHE A 335 6.62 -16.69 21.06
CA PHE A 335 5.58 -16.42 20.07
C PHE A 335 6.12 -16.07 18.66
N ILE A 336 7.36 -15.60 18.55
CA ILE A 336 8.00 -15.30 17.26
C ILE A 336 8.14 -16.59 16.46
N ASP A 337 8.66 -17.65 17.07
CA ASP A 337 8.84 -18.95 16.41
C ASP A 337 7.49 -19.51 15.95
N THR A 338 6.47 -19.45 16.81
CA THR A 338 5.11 -19.88 16.48
C THR A 338 4.59 -19.17 15.22
N LEU A 339 4.70 -17.85 15.14
CA LEU A 339 4.19 -17.07 14.02
C LEU A 339 5.03 -17.23 12.75
N VAL A 340 6.35 -17.42 12.87
CA VAL A 340 7.24 -17.74 11.75
C VAL A 340 6.92 -19.14 11.21
N HIS A 341 6.79 -20.16 12.06
CA HIS A 341 6.43 -21.52 11.64
C HIS A 341 5.07 -21.58 10.96
N GLN A 342 4.07 -20.88 11.49
CA GLN A 342 2.76 -20.77 10.85
C GLN A 342 2.87 -20.19 9.43
N LYS A 343 3.67 -19.12 9.25
CA LYS A 343 3.88 -18.52 7.93
C LYS A 343 4.61 -19.45 6.96
N LEU A 344 5.70 -20.09 7.41
CA LEU A 344 6.46 -21.03 6.58
C LEU A 344 5.61 -22.24 6.17
N LYS A 345 4.75 -22.72 7.07
CA LYS A 345 3.76 -23.78 6.76
C LYS A 345 2.78 -23.35 5.68
N LYS A 346 2.24 -22.11 5.74
CA LYS A 346 1.35 -21.54 4.70
C LYS A 346 2.05 -21.47 3.33
N LEU A 347 3.37 -21.26 3.30
CA LEU A 347 4.15 -21.13 2.05
C LEU A 347 4.77 -22.45 1.55
N HIS A 348 4.57 -23.57 2.27
CA HIS A 348 5.23 -24.85 2.02
C HIS A 348 6.76 -24.75 2.02
N ILE A 349 7.32 -23.92 2.91
CA ILE A 349 8.76 -23.74 3.06
C ILE A 349 9.22 -24.54 4.27
N LEU A 350 10.19 -25.43 4.08
CA LEU A 350 10.87 -26.11 5.19
C LEU A 350 11.76 -25.10 5.92
N PRO A 351 11.62 -24.96 7.25
CA PRO A 351 12.52 -24.12 8.00
C PRO A 351 13.94 -24.70 7.98
N SER A 352 14.94 -23.82 7.90
CA SER A 352 16.34 -24.21 8.00
C SER A 352 16.66 -24.81 9.37
N ALA A 353 17.64 -25.69 9.43
CA ALA A 353 18.15 -26.19 10.71
C ALA A 353 18.65 -25.03 11.60
N GLY A 354 18.55 -25.21 12.91
CA GLY A 354 19.10 -24.28 13.87
C GLY A 354 20.62 -24.12 13.68
N THR A 355 21.10 -22.88 13.83
CA THR A 355 22.53 -22.58 13.73
C THR A 355 23.32 -23.21 14.88
N ASP A 356 24.57 -23.61 14.61
CA ASP A 356 25.51 -24.05 15.64
C ASP A 356 25.90 -22.89 16.58
N ASP A 357 26.50 -23.22 17.73
CA ASP A 357 26.82 -22.25 18.77
C ASP A 357 27.91 -21.25 18.37
N ALA A 358 28.91 -21.65 17.59
CA ALA A 358 29.96 -20.73 17.15
C ALA A 358 29.39 -19.70 16.17
N THR A 359 28.55 -20.15 15.23
CA THR A 359 27.84 -19.27 14.31
C THR A 359 26.84 -18.37 15.05
N PHE A 360 26.11 -18.90 16.04
CA PHE A 360 25.21 -18.10 16.90
C PHE A 360 25.97 -16.97 17.61
N LEU A 361 27.06 -17.31 18.32
CA LEU A 361 27.89 -16.35 19.04
C LEU A 361 28.40 -15.24 18.11
N ARG A 362 28.88 -15.59 16.92
CA ARG A 362 29.35 -14.61 15.94
C ARG A 362 28.25 -13.65 15.52
N ARG A 363 27.07 -14.17 15.13
CA ARG A 363 25.94 -13.36 14.66
C ARG A 363 25.45 -12.43 15.76
N VAL A 364 25.11 -12.97 16.92
CA VAL A 364 24.55 -12.19 18.03
C VAL A 364 25.52 -11.12 18.55
N SER A 365 26.84 -11.36 18.49
CA SER A 365 27.84 -10.33 18.86
C SER A 365 27.87 -9.19 17.85
N LEU A 366 27.82 -9.48 16.55
CA LEU A 366 27.76 -8.45 15.51
C LEU A 366 26.44 -7.68 15.55
N ASP A 367 25.33 -8.36 15.81
CA ASP A 367 23.99 -7.78 15.81
C ASP A 367 23.73 -6.89 17.04
N ILE A 368 24.22 -7.29 18.23
CA ILE A 368 23.98 -6.55 19.47
C ILE A 368 25.05 -5.48 19.73
N ILE A 369 26.33 -5.81 19.56
CA ILE A 369 27.45 -4.94 19.96
C ILE A 369 28.38 -4.55 18.79
N GLY A 370 28.07 -4.94 17.56
CA GLY A 370 28.79 -4.46 16.37
C GLY A 370 30.22 -4.99 16.21
N ARG A 371 30.63 -6.02 16.98
CA ARG A 371 31.98 -6.60 16.89
C ARG A 371 31.99 -8.12 17.00
N LEU A 372 33.07 -8.71 16.53
CA LEU A 372 33.33 -10.14 16.72
C LEU A 372 33.66 -10.44 18.19
N PRO A 373 33.30 -11.64 18.70
CA PRO A 373 33.74 -12.10 20.01
C PRO A 373 35.27 -12.27 20.03
N THR A 374 35.91 -12.03 21.17
CA THR A 374 37.33 -12.38 21.36
C THR A 374 37.51 -13.90 21.46
N SER A 375 38.76 -14.36 21.35
CA SER A 375 39.09 -15.78 21.56
C SER A 375 38.67 -16.28 22.95
N GLU A 376 38.86 -15.46 23.98
CA GLU A 376 38.46 -15.78 25.36
C GLU A 376 36.94 -15.83 25.54
N GLU A 377 36.21 -14.84 25.00
CA GLU A 377 34.74 -14.83 25.02
C GLU A 377 34.15 -16.06 24.32
N SER A 378 34.77 -16.45 23.21
CA SER A 378 34.38 -17.63 22.43
C SER A 378 34.59 -18.92 23.21
N ARG A 379 35.77 -19.11 23.80
CA ARG A 379 36.06 -20.28 24.63
C ARG A 379 35.08 -20.40 25.79
N LYS A 380 34.88 -19.31 26.53
CA LYS A 380 33.95 -19.26 27.67
C LYS A 380 32.51 -19.61 27.29
N PHE A 381 32.04 -19.17 26.12
CA PHE A 381 30.69 -19.50 25.65
C PHE A 381 30.55 -20.94 25.17
N LEU A 382 31.54 -21.47 24.43
CA LEU A 382 31.50 -22.84 23.90
C LEU A 382 31.71 -23.92 24.97
N GLU A 383 32.41 -23.57 26.06
CA GLU A 383 32.57 -24.43 27.23
C GLU A 383 31.35 -24.40 28.17
N ASP A 384 30.52 -23.36 28.12
CA ASP A 384 29.30 -23.26 28.93
C ASP A 384 28.30 -24.36 28.53
N LYS A 385 27.97 -25.24 29.48
CA LYS A 385 27.03 -26.36 29.27
C LYS A 385 25.61 -26.05 29.75
N ASN A 386 25.35 -24.86 30.27
CA ASN A 386 24.00 -24.48 30.70
C ASN A 386 23.04 -24.45 29.50
N GLY A 387 21.81 -24.94 29.72
CA GLY A 387 20.77 -24.98 28.70
C GLY A 387 20.30 -23.59 28.24
N ASP A 388 20.48 -22.57 29.07
CA ASP A 388 20.10 -21.18 28.84
C ASP A 388 21.27 -20.28 28.41
N ARG A 389 22.44 -20.85 28.08
CA ARG A 389 23.68 -20.11 27.76
C ARG A 389 23.48 -19.03 26.69
N ARG A 390 22.62 -19.28 25.69
CA ARG A 390 22.31 -18.33 24.61
C ARG A 390 21.57 -17.10 25.13
N ALA A 391 20.56 -17.29 25.99
CA ALA A 391 19.83 -16.18 26.62
C ALA A 391 20.73 -15.37 27.55
N ARG A 392 21.53 -16.06 28.40
CA ARG A 392 22.50 -15.40 29.28
C ARG A 392 23.57 -14.62 28.51
N LEU A 393 24.01 -15.12 27.35
CA LEU A 393 24.92 -14.38 26.47
C LEU A 393 24.27 -13.09 25.98
N VAL A 394 23.02 -13.13 25.48
CA VAL A 394 22.26 -11.96 25.03
C VAL A 394 22.16 -10.93 26.16
N ASP A 395 21.75 -11.34 27.36
CA ASP A 395 21.64 -10.45 28.53
C ASP A 395 22.97 -9.79 28.90
N ARG A 396 24.09 -10.52 28.79
CA ARG A 396 25.42 -9.96 29.02
C ARG A 396 25.78 -8.94 27.95
N LEU A 397 25.53 -9.23 26.67
CA LEU A 397 25.86 -8.35 25.56
C LEU A 397 25.07 -7.03 25.63
N LEU A 398 23.78 -7.07 25.97
CA LEU A 398 22.93 -5.88 26.11
C LEU A 398 23.41 -4.93 27.23
N LYS A 399 24.12 -5.44 28.24
CA LYS A 399 24.65 -4.63 29.35
C LYS A 399 26.02 -4.02 29.08
N ARG A 400 26.62 -4.29 27.92
CA ARG A 400 27.96 -3.81 27.57
C ARG A 400 27.93 -2.36 27.08
N PRO A 401 29.00 -1.59 27.30
CA PRO A 401 29.11 -0.25 26.73
C PRO A 401 29.06 -0.27 25.19
N GLU A 402 29.59 -1.31 24.55
CA GLU A 402 29.56 -1.43 23.08
C GLU A 402 28.14 -1.55 22.50
N TYR A 403 27.15 -2.03 23.28
CA TYR A 403 25.75 -1.99 22.86
C TYR A 403 25.31 -0.54 22.64
N ALA A 404 25.58 0.34 23.60
CA ALA A 404 25.22 1.74 23.49
C ALA A 404 25.96 2.43 22.34
N ASP A 405 27.25 2.15 22.14
CA ASP A 405 28.03 2.72 21.04
C ASP A 405 27.51 2.27 19.67
N TYR A 406 27.26 0.98 19.50
CA TYR A 406 26.80 0.42 18.22
C TYR A 406 25.39 0.91 17.86
N TRP A 407 24.47 0.93 18.82
CA TRP A 407 23.11 1.40 18.59
C TRP A 407 23.06 2.91 18.40
N ALA A 408 23.89 3.68 19.11
CA ALA A 408 24.02 5.11 18.86
C ALA A 408 24.49 5.39 17.44
N LEU A 409 25.44 4.62 16.90
CA LEU A 409 25.89 4.76 15.51
C LEU A 409 24.74 4.54 14.52
N LYS A 410 23.94 3.48 14.70
CA LYS A 410 22.79 3.21 13.83
C LYS A 410 21.74 4.33 13.90
N TRP A 411 21.43 4.79 15.10
CA TRP A 411 20.45 5.87 15.31
C TRP A 411 20.96 7.24 14.88
N SER A 412 22.27 7.45 14.91
CA SER A 412 22.91 8.70 14.47
C SER A 412 22.70 8.95 12.98
N ASP A 413 22.78 7.92 12.12
CA ASP A 413 22.47 8.04 10.69
C ASP A 413 21.00 8.46 10.49
N LEU A 414 20.09 7.79 11.21
CA LEU A 414 18.65 8.03 11.14
C LEU A 414 18.25 9.43 11.60
N LEU A 415 18.92 9.92 12.64
CA LEU A 415 18.65 11.21 13.26
C LEU A 415 19.56 12.33 12.73
N ARG A 416 20.29 12.07 11.63
CA ARG A 416 21.13 13.03 10.90
C ARG A 416 22.21 13.68 11.76
N VAL A 417 22.96 12.88 12.52
CA VAL A 417 24.21 13.32 13.13
C VAL A 417 25.25 13.46 12.02
N ASP A 418 25.39 14.67 11.49
CA ASP A 418 26.27 14.97 10.37
C ASP A 418 27.38 15.92 10.82
N ARG A 419 28.59 15.39 10.99
CA ARG A 419 29.77 16.17 11.42
C ARG A 419 30.17 17.25 10.40
N LEU A 420 29.98 17.01 9.10
CA LEU A 420 30.34 18.00 8.06
C LEU A 420 29.41 19.21 8.13
N LYS A 421 28.14 18.97 8.45
CA LYS A 421 27.15 20.04 8.61
C LYS A 421 27.20 20.73 9.97
N LEU A 422 27.40 19.96 11.05
CA LEU A 422 27.28 20.44 12.43
C LEU A 422 28.61 20.93 13.02
N GLY A 423 29.75 20.55 12.44
CA GLY A 423 31.06 20.64 13.10
C GLY A 423 31.29 19.51 14.11
N HIS A 424 32.52 19.44 14.65
CA HIS A 424 32.91 18.33 15.52
C HIS A 424 32.18 18.31 16.86
N GLU A 425 32.24 19.41 17.62
CA GLU A 425 31.68 19.48 18.99
C GLU A 425 30.16 19.27 19.01
N PRO A 426 29.32 19.97 18.20
CA PRO A 426 27.88 19.73 18.23
C PRO A 426 27.48 18.33 17.75
N ALA A 427 28.18 17.77 16.75
CA ALA A 427 27.92 16.41 16.31
C ALA A 427 28.26 15.39 17.41
N TYR A 428 29.37 15.61 18.13
CA TYR A 428 29.80 14.75 19.24
C TYR A 428 28.82 14.81 20.41
N ASP A 429 28.38 16.00 20.83
CA ASP A 429 27.41 16.16 21.92
C ASP A 429 26.07 15.51 21.58
N TYR A 430 25.63 15.64 20.32
CA TYR A 430 24.40 15.02 19.86
C TYR A 430 24.51 13.49 19.81
N TYR A 431 25.62 12.96 19.26
CA TYR A 431 25.92 11.53 19.30
C TYR A 431 25.94 10.99 20.73
N ARG A 432 26.65 11.68 21.63
CA ARG A 432 26.78 11.28 23.04
C ARG A 432 25.41 11.23 23.70
N TRP A 433 24.54 12.20 23.46
CA TRP A 433 23.18 12.16 23.98
C TRP A 433 22.39 10.94 23.49
N ILE A 434 22.50 10.59 22.20
CA ILE A 434 21.85 9.38 21.66
C ILE A 434 22.42 8.13 22.34
N ARG A 435 23.75 8.03 22.46
CA ARG A 435 24.44 6.93 23.14
C ARG A 435 23.99 6.77 24.59
N ASP A 436 23.92 7.88 25.33
CA ASP A 436 23.54 7.85 26.74
C ASP A 436 22.10 7.36 26.92
N ARG A 437 21.18 7.60 25.95
CA ARG A 437 19.84 7.02 25.97
C ARG A 437 19.84 5.49 25.88
N PHE A 438 20.74 4.89 25.10
CA PHE A 438 20.91 3.44 25.05
C PHE A 438 21.62 2.91 26.30
N ALA A 439 22.67 3.59 26.78
CA ALA A 439 23.42 3.19 27.96
C ALA A 439 22.54 3.19 29.23
N GLU A 440 21.64 4.15 29.37
CA GLU A 440 20.68 4.26 30.46
C GLU A 440 19.47 3.33 30.32
N ASN A 441 19.38 2.58 29.21
CA ASN A 441 18.19 1.81 28.83
C ASN A 441 16.91 2.67 28.91
N THR A 442 16.97 3.87 28.31
CA THR A 442 15.84 4.80 28.33
C THR A 442 14.63 4.18 27.63
N PRO A 443 13.43 4.29 28.24
CA PRO A 443 12.21 3.86 27.59
C PRO A 443 12.01 4.41 26.19
N ILE A 444 11.59 3.54 25.27
CA ILE A 444 11.57 3.88 23.85
C ILE A 444 10.51 4.94 23.54
N ASP A 445 9.47 5.07 24.37
CA ASP A 445 8.47 6.15 24.28
C ASP A 445 9.03 7.50 24.76
N LYS A 446 9.97 7.49 25.70
CA LYS A 446 10.61 8.71 26.22
C LYS A 446 11.64 9.28 25.27
N PHE A 447 12.30 8.44 24.48
CA PHE A 447 13.36 8.88 23.56
C PHE A 447 12.85 9.88 22.48
N PRO A 448 11.84 9.56 21.64
CA PRO A 448 11.26 10.51 20.69
C PRO A 448 10.60 11.70 21.39
N ARG A 449 10.00 11.49 22.56
CA ARG A 449 9.38 12.58 23.34
C ARG A 449 10.42 13.61 23.75
N LYS A 450 11.54 13.20 24.35
CA LYS A 450 12.64 14.08 24.73
C LYS A 450 13.23 14.81 23.53
N LEU A 451 13.37 14.12 22.38
CA LEU A 451 13.83 14.72 21.12
C LEU A 451 12.88 15.83 20.62
N LEU A 452 11.59 15.51 20.50
CA LEU A 452 10.58 16.40 19.95
C LEU A 452 10.33 17.61 20.85
N THR A 453 10.32 17.44 22.17
CA THR A 453 10.02 18.53 23.11
C THR A 453 11.27 19.23 23.65
N ALA A 454 12.39 19.18 22.93
CA ALA A 454 13.62 19.87 23.32
C ALA A 454 13.35 21.38 23.55
N SER A 455 13.82 21.88 24.70
CA SER A 455 13.64 23.27 25.16
C SER A 455 14.83 23.66 26.05
N GLY A 456 15.26 24.93 26.01
CA GLY A 456 16.32 25.45 26.87
C GLY A 456 17.70 25.52 26.20
N PRO A 457 18.78 25.75 26.97
CA PRO A 457 20.14 25.88 26.46
C PRO A 457 20.57 24.62 25.69
N VAL A 458 21.11 24.79 24.47
CA VAL A 458 21.50 23.66 23.60
C VAL A 458 22.60 22.79 24.22
N ARG A 459 23.52 23.39 24.99
CA ARG A 459 24.58 22.66 25.71
C ARG A 459 24.03 21.68 26.76
N GLU A 460 22.93 22.05 27.42
CA GLU A 460 22.24 21.20 28.41
C GLU A 460 21.24 20.25 27.74
N ASN A 461 20.79 20.59 26.52
CA ASN A 461 19.79 19.87 25.76
C ASN A 461 20.31 19.54 24.35
N PRO A 462 21.36 18.71 24.22
CA PRO A 462 22.02 18.40 22.94
C PRO A 462 21.09 17.78 21.89
N GLN A 463 19.97 17.17 22.29
CA GLN A 463 18.93 16.72 21.35
C GLN A 463 18.31 17.86 20.52
N ALA A 464 18.44 19.11 20.96
CA ALA A 464 18.04 20.29 20.20
C ALA A 464 18.84 20.42 18.88
N ILE A 465 20.01 19.80 18.78
CA ILE A 465 20.89 19.83 17.60
C ILE A 465 20.23 19.14 16.40
N PHE A 466 19.26 18.24 16.62
CA PHE A 466 18.37 17.72 15.58
C PHE A 466 17.74 18.83 14.71
N TYR A 467 17.30 19.91 15.35
CA TYR A 467 16.66 21.03 14.66
C TYR A 467 17.65 21.88 13.85
N LYS A 468 18.95 21.74 14.12
CA LYS A 468 20.03 22.35 13.34
C LYS A 468 20.50 21.45 12.21
N SER A 469 20.54 20.13 12.44
CA SER A 469 20.88 19.17 11.38
C SER A 469 19.81 19.16 10.28
N ILE A 470 18.55 19.46 10.61
CA ILE A 470 17.45 19.57 9.66
C ILE A 470 16.78 20.94 9.81
N GLY A 471 17.11 21.87 8.92
CA GLY A 471 16.71 23.28 9.06
C GLY A 471 15.26 23.57 8.70
N LYS A 472 14.69 22.91 7.67
CA LYS A 472 13.34 23.21 7.20
C LYS A 472 12.29 22.45 8.02
N PRO A 473 11.20 23.10 8.46
CA PRO A 473 10.09 22.45 9.16
C PRO A 473 9.51 21.23 8.42
N GLY A 474 9.38 21.31 7.08
CA GLY A 474 8.87 20.21 6.26
C GLY A 474 9.78 18.99 6.27
N ASP A 475 11.09 19.20 6.12
CA ASP A 475 12.10 18.13 6.19
C ASP A 475 12.12 17.46 7.57
N ARG A 476 11.88 18.23 8.66
CA ARG A 476 11.75 17.67 10.02
C ARG A 476 10.51 16.77 10.12
N ALA A 477 9.37 17.22 9.60
CA ALA A 477 8.15 16.42 9.58
C ALA A 477 8.31 15.11 8.81
N ALA A 478 8.97 15.16 7.66
CA ALA A 478 9.31 13.98 6.87
C ALA A 478 10.21 13.00 7.63
N VAL A 479 11.36 13.48 8.15
CA VAL A 479 12.31 12.61 8.86
C VAL A 479 11.67 11.99 10.10
N ILE A 480 10.92 12.76 10.89
CA ILE A 480 10.23 12.23 12.08
C ILE A 480 9.19 11.19 11.70
N SER A 481 8.39 11.43 10.65
CA SER A 481 7.40 10.48 10.16
C SER A 481 8.06 9.19 9.67
N GLN A 482 9.17 9.29 8.96
CA GLN A 482 9.89 8.12 8.47
C GLN A 482 10.58 7.35 9.60
N VAL A 483 11.27 8.05 10.49
CA VAL A 483 12.09 7.44 11.55
C VAL A 483 11.23 6.76 12.60
N PHE A 484 10.16 7.42 13.05
CA PHE A 484 9.37 6.94 14.18
C PHE A 484 8.06 6.27 13.77
N LEU A 485 7.48 6.61 12.62
CA LEU A 485 6.19 6.05 12.19
C LEU A 485 6.33 5.12 10.97
N GLY A 486 7.49 5.06 10.32
CA GLY A 486 7.70 4.27 9.11
C GLY A 486 6.95 4.80 7.88
N MET A 487 6.50 6.07 7.93
CA MET A 487 5.65 6.70 6.93
C MET A 487 6.44 7.69 6.08
N ARG A 488 6.22 7.65 4.76
CA ARG A 488 6.82 8.59 3.80
C ARG A 488 5.79 9.61 3.37
N ILE A 489 5.80 10.76 4.01
CA ILE A 489 4.88 11.86 3.69
C ILE A 489 5.46 12.87 2.71
N ASP A 490 6.74 12.76 2.34
CA ASP A 490 7.44 13.73 1.49
C ASP A 490 6.76 14.00 0.15
N CYS A 491 6.27 12.95 -0.52
CA CYS A 491 5.56 13.12 -1.79
C CYS A 491 4.34 14.03 -1.62
N ALA A 492 3.68 13.94 -0.45
CA ALA A 492 2.53 14.74 -0.07
C ALA A 492 2.84 16.25 0.06
N GLN A 493 4.11 16.67 0.01
CA GLN A 493 4.46 18.10 -0.01
C GLN A 493 3.90 18.84 -1.22
N CYS A 494 3.99 18.23 -2.40
CA CYS A 494 3.68 18.89 -3.69
C CYS A 494 2.38 18.36 -4.34
N HIS A 495 2.04 17.10 -4.08
CA HIS A 495 0.83 16.44 -4.56
C HIS A 495 0.49 15.32 -3.56
N HIS A 496 -0.75 14.85 -3.41
CA HIS A 496 -0.95 13.76 -2.44
C HIS A 496 -0.17 12.51 -2.85
N HIS A 497 0.17 11.70 -1.86
CA HIS A 497 1.06 10.58 -2.04
C HIS A 497 0.49 9.57 -3.06
N PRO A 498 1.30 9.11 -4.03
CA PRO A 498 0.81 8.33 -5.17
C PRO A 498 0.38 6.89 -4.81
N TYR A 499 0.95 6.35 -3.74
CA TYR A 499 0.82 4.94 -3.31
C TYR A 499 0.46 4.81 -1.82
N ASP A 500 -0.15 5.86 -1.26
CA ASP A 500 -0.54 5.93 0.14
C ASP A 500 -1.64 6.98 0.27
N ARG A 501 -2.34 6.99 1.40
CA ARG A 501 -3.50 7.87 1.62
C ARG A 501 -3.14 9.32 2.01
N TRP A 502 -1.85 9.61 2.23
CA TRP A 502 -1.42 10.91 2.77
C TRP A 502 -1.60 12.04 1.77
N GLY A 503 -2.34 13.07 2.19
CA GLY A 503 -2.60 14.26 1.40
C GLY A 503 -1.70 15.44 1.72
N GLN A 504 -1.81 16.50 0.88
CA GLN A 504 -1.08 17.75 1.12
C GLN A 504 -1.38 18.31 2.51
N THR A 505 -2.65 18.33 2.90
CA THR A 505 -3.07 18.80 4.23
C THR A 505 -2.37 18.04 5.35
N ASP A 506 -2.17 16.72 5.22
CA ASP A 506 -1.44 15.91 6.20
C ASP A 506 0.04 16.33 6.30
N TYR A 507 0.72 16.53 5.16
CA TYR A 507 2.11 16.98 5.14
C TYR A 507 2.27 18.36 5.78
N TRP A 508 1.43 19.32 5.36
CA TRP A 508 1.48 20.69 5.85
C TRP A 508 1.04 20.80 7.32
N GLY A 509 0.11 19.93 7.77
CA GLY A 509 -0.27 19.75 9.17
C GLY A 509 0.89 19.22 10.03
N MET A 510 1.59 18.20 9.55
CA MET A 510 2.79 17.68 10.23
C MET A 510 3.93 18.71 10.24
N GLN A 511 4.13 19.44 9.15
CA GLN A 511 5.10 20.53 9.07
C GLN A 511 4.81 21.64 10.08
N ALA A 512 3.54 21.99 10.28
CA ALA A 512 3.11 23.05 11.17
C ALA A 512 3.48 22.82 12.65
N PHE A 513 3.77 21.59 13.09
CA PHE A 513 4.34 21.36 14.44
C PHE A 513 5.73 22.00 14.61
N PHE A 514 6.49 22.12 13.52
CA PHE A 514 7.89 22.52 13.56
C PHE A 514 8.11 23.99 13.17
N THR A 515 7.06 24.71 12.77
CA THR A 515 7.11 26.17 12.51
C THR A 515 7.24 26.97 13.80
N GLN A 516 6.92 26.38 14.96
CA GLN A 516 7.09 27.03 16.26
C GLN A 516 8.54 27.02 16.77
N VAL A 517 9.43 26.25 16.15
CA VAL A 517 10.80 26.06 16.64
C VAL A 517 11.68 27.23 16.23
N GLY A 518 12.21 27.95 17.23
CA GLY A 518 13.20 28.99 17.05
C GLY A 518 14.38 28.81 17.98
N PHE A 519 15.46 29.51 17.66
CA PHE A 519 16.65 29.60 18.48
C PHE A 519 16.89 31.04 18.89
N LYS A 520 17.30 31.25 20.15
CA LYS A 520 17.65 32.57 20.68
C LYS A 520 19.05 32.52 21.27
N ALA A 521 19.93 33.40 20.80
CA ALA A 521 21.23 33.61 21.40
C ALA A 521 21.10 34.20 22.81
N GLY A 522 21.95 33.76 23.74
CA GLY A 522 22.02 34.25 25.10
C GLY A 522 23.44 34.17 25.66
N PRO A 523 23.67 34.66 26.89
CA PRO A 523 25.01 34.76 27.49
C PRO A 523 25.74 33.42 27.64
N THR A 524 25.00 32.33 27.85
CA THR A 524 25.54 30.97 28.03
C THR A 524 25.55 30.14 26.74
N GLY A 525 25.21 30.76 25.61
CA GLY A 525 25.03 30.12 24.32
C GLY A 525 23.59 30.20 23.82
N GLU A 526 23.32 29.46 22.75
CA GLU A 526 22.00 29.46 22.12
C GLU A 526 21.01 28.56 22.87
N SER A 527 19.75 28.97 22.94
CA SER A 527 18.64 28.19 23.51
C SER A 527 17.56 27.93 22.47
N ILE A 528 17.07 26.69 22.41
CA ILE A 528 15.89 26.34 21.61
C ILE A 528 14.62 26.72 22.39
N ARG A 529 13.64 27.29 21.69
CA ARG A 529 12.33 27.66 22.26
C ARG A 529 11.22 27.39 21.25
N ALA A 530 10.03 27.08 21.76
CA ALA A 530 8.80 27.13 20.97
C ALA A 530 8.19 28.54 21.09
N ALA A 531 8.20 29.32 20.00
CA ALA A 531 7.75 30.71 20.00
C ALA A 531 6.99 31.14 18.73
N GLY A 532 6.86 30.27 17.73
CA GLY A 532 6.10 30.57 16.49
C GLY A 532 4.65 30.11 16.53
N ASN A 533 3.93 30.37 15.43
CA ASN A 533 2.56 29.90 15.22
C ASN A 533 2.57 28.50 14.61
N PRO A 534 1.84 27.52 15.17
CA PRO A 534 1.76 26.15 14.68
C PRO A 534 0.83 26.05 13.47
N GLN A 535 1.15 26.80 12.41
CA GLN A 535 0.39 26.85 11.18
C GLN A 535 1.30 27.00 9.97
N THR A 536 0.77 26.62 8.81
CA THR A 536 1.36 26.82 7.49
C THR A 536 0.29 27.33 6.54
N LYS A 537 0.66 27.53 5.27
CA LYS A 537 -0.28 27.83 4.18
C LYS A 537 -0.16 26.73 3.13
N HIS A 538 -1.30 26.23 2.65
CA HIS A 538 -1.33 25.32 1.52
C HIS A 538 -0.77 26.05 0.28
N PRO A 539 0.23 25.50 -0.43
CA PRO A 539 1.02 26.23 -1.43
C PRO A 539 0.20 26.70 -2.63
N ARG A 540 -0.87 25.97 -2.98
CA ARG A 540 -1.77 26.37 -4.07
C ARG A 540 -3.01 27.18 -3.64
N THR A 541 -3.79 26.68 -2.66
CA THR A 541 -5.06 27.32 -2.26
C THR A 541 -4.86 28.53 -1.35
N GLY A 542 -3.69 28.67 -0.72
CA GLY A 542 -3.42 29.70 0.28
C GLY A 542 -4.13 29.48 1.63
N GLN A 543 -4.93 28.41 1.76
CA GLN A 543 -5.64 28.06 2.99
C GLN A 543 -4.65 27.89 4.15
N LEU A 544 -5.00 28.42 5.33
CA LEU A 544 -4.24 28.16 6.55
C LEU A 544 -4.42 26.71 6.98
N ILE A 545 -3.30 26.03 7.23
CA ILE A 545 -3.28 24.65 7.72
C ILE A 545 -2.67 24.65 9.12
N TYR A 546 -3.46 24.24 10.11
CA TYR A 546 -3.03 24.19 11.51
C TYR A 546 -2.31 22.88 11.84
N ALA A 547 -1.45 22.88 12.87
CA ALA A 547 -0.72 21.69 13.28
C ALA A 547 -1.64 20.57 13.77
N HIS A 548 -1.63 19.47 13.04
CA HIS A 548 -2.37 18.24 13.31
C HIS A 548 -1.54 17.04 12.91
N ALA A 549 -1.67 15.96 13.67
CA ALA A 549 -0.98 14.71 13.39
C ALA A 549 -1.67 13.93 12.27
N LEU A 550 -0.98 12.96 11.70
CA LEU A 550 -1.53 12.08 10.68
C LEU A 550 -2.78 11.35 11.22
N GLU A 551 -3.80 11.20 10.37
CA GLU A 551 -5.14 10.70 10.71
C GLU A 551 -5.91 11.49 11.77
N THR A 552 -5.38 12.64 12.21
CA THR A 552 -6.14 13.56 13.06
C THR A 552 -6.72 14.66 12.17
N GLY A 553 -8.01 14.96 12.33
CA GLY A 553 -8.63 16.06 11.61
C GLY A 553 -7.92 17.38 11.91
N MET A 554 -7.85 18.27 10.92
CA MET A 554 -7.38 19.62 11.13
C MET A 554 -8.29 20.31 12.17
N PRO A 555 -7.73 20.95 13.22
CA PRO A 555 -8.51 21.71 14.19
C PRO A 555 -9.34 22.82 13.54
N ASP A 556 -10.54 23.07 14.07
CA ASP A 556 -11.42 24.16 13.58
C ASP A 556 -10.88 25.56 13.92
N ALA A 557 -10.03 25.65 14.95
CA ALA A 557 -9.45 26.89 15.43
C ALA A 557 -7.93 26.80 15.54
N HIS A 558 -7.27 27.97 15.55
CA HIS A 558 -5.82 28.06 15.67
C HIS A 558 -5.33 27.40 16.98
N PRO A 559 -4.40 26.43 16.91
CA PRO A 559 -3.93 25.74 18.10
C PRO A 559 -2.97 26.61 18.93
N GLU A 560 -3.12 26.54 20.26
CA GLU A 560 -2.25 27.25 21.22
C GLU A 560 -1.17 26.34 21.84
N GLY A 561 -0.16 26.98 22.44
CA GLY A 561 0.93 26.32 23.17
C GLY A 561 1.99 25.65 22.29
N ASP A 562 2.91 24.92 22.91
CA ASP A 562 3.93 24.13 22.20
C ASP A 562 3.31 22.83 21.66
N ARG A 563 2.95 22.84 20.38
CA ARG A 563 2.28 21.72 19.72
C ARG A 563 3.16 20.50 19.53
N ARG A 564 4.49 20.63 19.68
CA ARG A 564 5.40 19.47 19.65
C ARG A 564 5.09 18.48 20.78
N THR A 565 4.57 18.97 21.91
CA THR A 565 4.13 18.13 23.04
C THR A 565 2.92 17.25 22.67
N VAL A 566 1.99 17.80 21.88
CA VAL A 566 0.82 17.10 21.35
C VAL A 566 1.25 16.04 20.35
N LEU A 567 2.14 16.40 19.41
CA LEU A 567 2.72 15.44 18.46
C LEU A 567 3.43 14.30 19.19
N ALA A 568 4.29 14.61 20.16
CA ALA A 568 5.02 13.60 20.94
C ALA A 568 4.07 12.67 21.71
N LYS A 569 3.00 13.21 22.31
CA LYS A 569 1.98 12.42 23.03
C LYS A 569 1.19 11.50 22.09
N TRP A 570 0.77 12.00 20.93
CA TRP A 570 0.07 11.19 19.93
C TRP A 570 0.97 10.11 19.35
N MET A 571 2.21 10.47 18.99
CA MET A 571 3.18 9.57 18.36
C MET A 571 3.50 8.37 19.24
N THR A 572 3.80 8.63 20.51
CA THR A 572 4.24 7.61 21.47
C THR A 572 3.09 7.01 22.28
N GLY A 573 1.84 7.34 21.92
CA GLY A 573 0.67 6.81 22.59
C GLY A 573 0.41 5.34 22.25
N PRO A 574 -0.13 4.53 23.18
CA PRO A 574 -0.33 3.08 22.97
C PRO A 574 -1.33 2.75 21.85
N LYS A 575 -2.18 3.70 21.48
CA LYS A 575 -3.13 3.56 20.36
C LYS A 575 -2.49 3.81 18.99
N ASN A 576 -1.29 4.40 18.94
CA ASN A 576 -0.62 4.70 17.68
C ASN A 576 0.13 3.46 17.17
N ARG A 577 -0.52 2.69 16.29
CA ARG A 577 0.07 1.47 15.72
C ARG A 577 1.26 1.75 14.81
N TYR A 578 1.35 2.93 14.17
CA TYR A 578 2.49 3.26 13.31
C TYR A 578 3.79 3.28 14.09
N PHE A 579 3.78 3.92 15.26
CA PHE A 579 4.95 3.97 16.12
C PHE A 579 5.37 2.57 16.59
N ALA A 580 4.46 1.83 17.21
CA ALA A 580 4.78 0.52 17.77
C ALA A 580 5.26 -0.47 16.70
N ARG A 581 4.55 -0.56 15.57
CA ARG A 581 4.95 -1.43 14.45
C ARG A 581 6.29 -1.00 13.85
N ASN A 582 6.51 0.29 13.62
CA ASN A 582 7.75 0.75 13.02
C ASN A 582 8.97 0.52 13.94
N ILE A 583 8.84 0.78 15.24
CA ILE A 583 9.91 0.51 16.21
C ILE A 583 10.20 -0.99 16.29
N ALA A 584 9.17 -1.84 16.41
CA ALA A 584 9.32 -3.30 16.41
C ALA A 584 10.03 -3.80 15.14
N ASN A 585 9.60 -3.34 13.97
CA ASN A 585 10.23 -3.68 12.69
C ASN A 585 11.69 -3.22 12.65
N ARG A 586 11.98 -1.99 13.10
CA ARG A 586 13.32 -1.41 13.08
C ARG A 586 14.30 -2.13 14.01
N VAL A 587 13.86 -2.56 15.19
CA VAL A 587 14.68 -3.43 16.05
C VAL A 587 15.01 -4.73 15.31
N GLY A 588 14.02 -5.37 14.69
CA GLY A 588 14.24 -6.55 13.85
C GLY A 588 15.23 -6.33 12.71
N LEU A 589 15.16 -5.18 12.03
CA LEU A 589 16.05 -4.77 10.92
C LEU A 589 17.48 -4.40 11.35
N ILE A 590 17.65 -3.94 12.59
CA ILE A 590 18.99 -3.62 13.12
C ILE A 590 19.69 -4.90 13.55
N CYS A 591 18.95 -5.88 14.08
CA CYS A 591 19.49 -7.18 14.52
C CYS A 591 19.52 -8.26 13.42
N SER A 592 18.80 -8.09 12.31
CA SER A 592 18.63 -9.08 11.23
C SER A 592 17.92 -8.45 10.02
N ASP A 593 17.45 -9.23 9.04
CA ASP A 593 16.45 -8.78 8.07
C ASP A 593 15.05 -8.84 8.71
N GLY A 594 14.60 -7.75 9.35
CA GLY A 594 13.28 -7.68 10.00
C GLY A 594 12.09 -7.98 9.04
N PRO A 595 10.87 -8.18 9.58
CA PRO A 595 9.73 -8.68 8.80
C PRO A 595 9.27 -7.78 7.64
N GLY A 596 9.64 -6.50 7.61
CA GLY A 596 9.46 -5.62 6.46
C GLY A 596 10.63 -5.72 5.46
N ARG A 597 10.37 -6.16 4.22
CA ARG A 597 11.37 -6.33 3.15
C ARG A 597 12.12 -5.05 2.71
N ALA A 598 11.66 -3.88 3.14
CA ALA A 598 12.36 -2.62 2.95
C ALA A 598 12.33 -1.86 4.28
N GLY A 599 13.47 -1.78 4.97
CA GLY A 599 13.56 -1.31 6.35
C GLY A 599 13.24 0.16 6.65
N ARG A 600 12.47 0.81 5.77
CA ARG A 600 12.16 2.25 5.78
C ARG A 600 10.76 2.57 5.25
N ASP A 601 9.90 1.57 5.05
CA ASP A 601 8.63 1.75 4.35
C ASP A 601 7.60 0.67 4.75
N VAL A 602 6.72 1.01 5.69
CA VAL A 602 5.61 0.13 6.15
C VAL A 602 4.26 0.61 5.64
N ARG A 603 4.24 1.27 4.46
CA ARG A 603 3.01 1.73 3.82
C ARG A 603 2.07 0.56 3.55
N LEU A 604 0.78 0.84 3.43
CA LEU A 604 -0.25 -0.16 3.08
C LEU A 604 0.14 -0.96 1.81
N THR A 605 0.79 -0.29 0.87
CA THR A 605 1.24 -0.83 -0.42
C THR A 605 2.53 -1.65 -0.37
N ASN A 606 3.19 -1.70 0.79
CA ASN A 606 4.34 -2.55 1.06
C ASN A 606 4.10 -3.33 2.36
N PRO A 607 3.15 -4.29 2.35
CA PRO A 607 2.79 -5.01 3.56
C PRO A 607 3.98 -5.82 4.11
N PRO A 608 4.04 -6.02 5.44
CA PRO A 608 5.06 -6.87 6.05
C PRO A 608 4.94 -8.31 5.54
N SER A 609 6.06 -9.01 5.44
CA SER A 609 6.09 -10.44 5.04
C SER A 609 5.35 -11.35 6.03
N ASN A 610 5.23 -10.92 7.28
CA ASN A 610 4.43 -11.58 8.31
C ASN A 610 3.68 -10.51 9.12
N PRO A 611 2.47 -10.10 8.68
CA PRO A 611 1.65 -9.11 9.37
C PRO A 611 1.33 -9.50 10.81
N GLU A 612 0.99 -10.78 11.03
CA GLU A 612 0.64 -11.29 12.36
C GLU A 612 1.84 -11.20 13.33
N LEU A 613 3.05 -11.51 12.86
CA LEU A 613 4.27 -11.34 13.65
C LEU A 613 4.55 -9.86 13.97
N LEU A 614 4.44 -8.98 12.97
CA LEU A 614 4.68 -7.55 13.20
C LEU A 614 3.67 -6.98 14.21
N ASP A 615 2.42 -7.41 14.15
CA ASP A 615 1.39 -7.01 15.11
C ASP A 615 1.66 -7.53 16.52
N ALA A 616 2.03 -8.81 16.65
CA ALA A 616 2.38 -9.39 17.95
C ALA A 616 3.62 -8.71 18.57
N LEU A 617 4.63 -8.37 17.77
CA LEU A 617 5.79 -7.61 18.23
C LEU A 617 5.42 -6.19 18.67
N ALA A 618 4.52 -5.52 17.94
CA ALA A 618 4.03 -4.20 18.31
C ALA A 618 3.21 -4.24 19.61
N ASP A 619 2.34 -5.25 19.78
CA ASP A 619 1.57 -5.47 21.01
C ASP A 619 2.50 -5.74 22.19
N HIS A 620 3.51 -6.58 22.00
CA HIS A 620 4.51 -6.87 23.01
C HIS A 620 5.27 -5.59 23.42
N LEU A 621 5.69 -4.77 22.46
CA LEU A 621 6.37 -3.50 22.74
C LEU A 621 5.51 -2.55 23.58
N VAL A 622 4.22 -2.43 23.25
CA VAL A 622 3.27 -1.58 23.99
C VAL A 622 3.03 -2.12 25.41
N ALA A 623 2.89 -3.44 25.55
CA ALA A 623 2.65 -4.09 26.83
C ALA A 623 3.85 -3.99 27.79
N SER A 624 5.07 -4.10 27.26
CA SER A 624 6.29 -4.12 28.06
C SER A 624 6.62 -2.77 28.70
N ARG A 625 5.93 -1.67 28.33
CA ARG A 625 6.14 -0.29 28.83
C ARG A 625 7.62 0.12 28.86
N VAL A 626 8.44 -0.46 27.97
CA VAL A 626 9.90 -0.33 28.02
C VAL A 626 10.30 1.08 27.81
#